data_AF-A0A1G0L040-F1
#
_entry.id   AF-A0A1G0L040-F1
#
_cell.length_a   1.000
_cell.length_b   1.000
_cell.length_c   1.000
_cell.angle_alpha   90.00
_cell.angle_beta   90.00
_cell.angle_gamma   90.00
#
_symmetry.space_group_name_H-M   'P 1'
#
loop_
_entity.id
_entity.type
_entity.pdbx_description
1 polymer ?
#
loop_
_entity_poly.entity_id
_entity_poly.type
_entity_poly.pdbx_seq_one_letter_code
_entity_poly.pdbx_strand_id
1 'polypeptide(L)'
;MIPLAARITAVGDTFDAMTTARPYRAPRPAADALIELVRFSGTQFDPDAVQGFLRAFPDAQALPIATPDRLAAQPAGALASLAI
;
A
#
# COMPACT_ATOMS: atom_id res chain seq x y z
N MET A 1 -25.56 -1.34 -6.45
CA MET A 1 -24.93 -0.78 -5.24
C MET A 1 -23.81 -1.72 -4.81
N ILE A 2 -22.59 -1.21 -4.65
CA ILE A 2 -21.46 -2.00 -4.14
C ILE A 2 -21.44 -1.82 -2.60
N PRO A 3 -21.37 -2.89 -1.80
CA PRO A 3 -21.29 -2.77 -0.34
C PRO A 3 -20.08 -1.94 0.11
N LEU A 4 -20.24 -1.20 1.22
CA LEU A 4 -19.15 -0.37 1.76
C LEU A 4 -17.88 -1.18 2.04
N ALA A 5 -18.03 -2.37 2.65
CA ALA A 5 -16.89 -3.26 2.91
C ALA A 5 -16.14 -3.63 1.63
N ALA A 6 -16.85 -3.94 0.53
CA ALA A 6 -16.23 -4.28 -0.74
C ALA A 6 -15.47 -3.09 -1.35
N ARG A 7 -15.99 -1.86 -1.24
CA ARG A 7 -15.31 -0.63 -1.67
C ARG A 7 -13.99 -0.42 -0.92
N ILE A 8 -13.99 -0.64 0.40
CA ILE A 8 -12.81 -0.49 1.24
C ILE A 8 -11.78 -1.59 0.92
N THR A 9 -12.22 -2.84 0.86
CA THR A 9 -11.32 -3.98 0.59
C THR A 9 -10.69 -3.86 -0.79
N ALA A 10 -11.40 -3.37 -1.81
CA ALA A 10 -10.84 -3.19 -3.16
C ALA A 10 -9.63 -2.23 -3.18
N VAL A 11 -9.68 -1.14 -2.38
CA VAL A 11 -8.55 -0.21 -2.24
C VAL A 11 -7.39 -0.88 -1.53
N GLY A 12 -7.65 -1.57 -0.42
CA GLY A 12 -6.62 -2.27 0.36
C GLY A 12 -5.93 -3.40 -0.42
N ASP A 13 -6.70 -4.22 -1.12
CA ASP A 13 -6.20 -5.33 -1.94
C ASP A 13 -5.34 -4.83 -3.10
N THR A 14 -5.78 -3.77 -3.78
CA THR A 14 -5.01 -3.17 -4.88
C THR A 14 -3.71 -2.56 -4.38
N PHE A 15 -3.75 -1.88 -3.23
CA PHE A 15 -2.57 -1.31 -2.61
C PHE A 15 -1.55 -2.41 -2.29
N ASP A 16 -1.97 -3.46 -1.57
CA ASP A 16 -1.11 -4.60 -1.23
C ASP A 16 -0.54 -5.27 -2.49
N ALA A 17 -1.37 -5.49 -3.51
CA ALA A 17 -0.93 -6.07 -4.77
C ALA A 17 0.13 -5.22 -5.51
N MET A 18 0.17 -3.90 -5.30
CA MET A 18 1.20 -3.03 -5.85
C MET A 18 2.48 -3.04 -5.02
N THR A 19 2.38 -3.10 -3.69
CA THR A 19 3.48 -2.93 -2.75
C THR A 19 4.14 -4.22 -2.30
N THR A 20 3.54 -5.37 -2.61
CA THR A 20 4.06 -6.69 -2.22
C THR A 20 4.83 -7.35 -3.37
N ALA A 21 5.99 -7.94 -3.04
CA ALA A 21 6.81 -8.65 -4.01
C ALA A 21 6.08 -9.90 -4.53
N ARG A 22 6.15 -10.13 -5.84
CA ARG A 22 5.60 -11.32 -6.50
C ARG A 22 6.69 -11.96 -7.38
N PRO A 23 6.61 -13.27 -7.70
CA PRO A 23 7.68 -13.98 -8.42
C PRO A 23 8.12 -13.33 -9.73
N TYR A 24 7.24 -12.53 -10.36
CA TYR A 24 7.46 -11.91 -11.67
C TYR A 24 7.55 -10.38 -11.62
N ARG A 25 7.45 -9.78 -10.43
CA ARG A 25 7.32 -8.32 -10.29
C ARG A 25 7.87 -7.85 -8.95
N ALA A 26 8.80 -6.91 -9.02
CA ALA A 26 9.28 -6.18 -7.85
C ALA A 26 8.16 -5.28 -7.26
N PRO A 27 8.11 -5.13 -5.93
CA PRO A 27 7.13 -4.25 -5.30
C PRO A 27 7.36 -2.79 -5.69
N ARG A 28 6.27 -2.01 -5.79
CA ARG A 28 6.34 -0.56 -5.99
C ARG A 28 6.55 0.17 -4.64
N PRO A 29 7.17 1.35 -4.65
CA PRO A 29 7.18 2.25 -3.51
C PRO A 29 5.75 2.56 -3.04
N ALA A 30 5.57 2.77 -1.73
CA ALA A 30 4.26 3.10 -1.16
C ALA A 30 3.68 4.38 -1.78
N ALA A 31 4.52 5.40 -1.98
CA ALA A 31 4.11 6.67 -2.59
C ALA A 31 3.51 6.49 -3.99
N ASP A 32 4.15 5.67 -4.84
CA ASP A 32 3.66 5.39 -6.20
C ASP A 32 2.32 4.64 -6.18
N ALA A 33 2.16 3.71 -5.24
CA ALA A 33 0.91 3.00 -5.04
C ALA A 33 -0.22 3.95 -4.59
N LEU A 34 0.05 4.90 -3.69
CA LEU A 34 -0.91 5.92 -3.27
C LEU A 34 -1.31 6.84 -4.44
N ILE A 35 -0.35 7.27 -5.26
CA ILE A 35 -0.61 8.09 -6.45
C ILE A 35 -1.55 7.36 -7.41
N GLU A 36 -1.33 6.06 -7.64
CA GLU A 36 -2.17 5.27 -8.54
C GLU A 36 -3.61 5.11 -7.99
N LEU A 37 -3.78 4.93 -6.67
CA LEU A 37 -5.11 4.91 -6.05
C LEU A 37 -5.87 6.23 -6.26
N VAL A 38 -5.19 7.37 -6.09
CA VAL A 38 -5.77 8.69 -6.34
C VAL A 38 -6.14 8.86 -7.80
N ARG A 39 -5.25 8.43 -8.71
CA ARG A 39 -5.47 8.53 -10.16
C ARG A 39 -6.74 7.82 -10.63
N PHE A 40 -7.06 6.67 -10.04
CA PHE A 40 -8.27 5.90 -10.39
C PHE A 40 -9.46 6.12 -9.45
N SER A 41 -9.36 7.09 -8.54
CA SER A 41 -10.49 7.51 -7.69
C SER A 41 -11.64 8.06 -8.55
N GLY A 42 -12.86 7.59 -8.28
CA GLY A 42 -14.07 7.98 -9.02
C GLY A 42 -14.30 7.21 -10.32
N THR A 43 -13.36 6.33 -10.71
CA THR A 43 -13.52 5.42 -11.86
C THR A 43 -13.48 3.97 -11.41
N GLN A 44 -12.30 3.47 -11.03
CA GLN A 44 -12.11 2.10 -10.54
C GLN A 44 -12.40 1.98 -9.05
N PHE A 45 -12.09 3.03 -8.29
CA PHE A 45 -12.26 3.06 -6.85
C PHE A 45 -13.31 4.07 -6.45
N ASP A 46 -13.99 3.76 -5.35
CA ASP A 46 -14.87 4.72 -4.73
C ASP A 46 -14.05 5.86 -4.07
N PRO A 47 -14.37 7.13 -4.36
CA PRO A 47 -13.61 8.26 -3.82
C PRO A 47 -13.55 8.31 -2.29
N ASP A 48 -14.64 7.97 -1.60
CA ASP A 48 -14.68 8.02 -0.13
C ASP A 48 -13.78 6.95 0.47
N ALA A 49 -13.68 5.78 -0.17
CA ALA A 49 -12.79 4.71 0.26
C ALA A 49 -11.31 5.11 0.08
N VAL A 50 -10.96 5.72 -1.07
CA VAL A 50 -9.60 6.25 -1.30
C VAL A 50 -9.26 7.33 -0.28
N GLN A 51 -10.16 8.29 -0.06
CA GLN A 51 -9.96 9.34 0.95
C GLN A 51 -9.85 8.78 2.37
N GLY A 52 -10.65 7.78 2.71
CA GLY A 52 -10.54 7.04 3.97
C GLY A 52 -9.17 6.41 4.16
N PHE A 53 -8.65 5.75 3.11
CA PHE A 53 -7.34 5.14 3.12
C PHE A 53 -6.21 6.16 3.33
N LEU A 54 -6.22 7.28 2.60
CA LEU A 54 -5.21 8.34 2.74
C LEU A 54 -5.22 8.98 4.14
N ARG A 55 -6.39 9.13 4.76
CA ARG A 55 -6.51 9.64 6.14
C ARG A 55 -6.03 8.64 7.18
N ALA A 56 -6.27 7.35 6.96
CA ALA A 56 -5.78 6.29 7.84
C ALA A 56 -4.25 6.16 7.78
N PHE A 57 -3.64 6.50 6.63
CA PHE A 57 -2.22 6.37 6.37
C PHE A 57 -1.63 7.69 5.83
N PRO A 58 -1.53 8.72 6.68
CA PRO A 58 -1.06 10.04 6.27
C PRO A 58 0.44 10.06 5.93
N ASP A 59 1.19 9.11 6.48
CA ASP A 59 2.61 8.91 6.17
C ASP A 59 2.80 7.55 5.50
N ALA A 60 3.17 7.59 4.22
CA ALA A 60 3.42 6.41 3.42
C ALA A 60 4.58 5.54 3.96
N GLN A 61 5.53 6.14 4.69
CA GLN A 61 6.68 5.42 5.27
C GLN A 61 6.32 4.70 6.58
N ALA A 62 5.28 5.16 7.27
CA ALA A 62 4.80 4.58 8.53
C ALA A 62 3.91 3.34 8.34
N LEU A 63 3.54 3.02 7.10
CA LEU A 63 2.71 1.88 6.77
C LEU A 63 3.37 0.55 7.21
N PRO A 64 2.61 -0.39 7.79
CA PRO A 64 3.13 -1.66 8.32
C PRO A 64 3.35 -2.71 7.22
N ILE A 65 3.95 -2.33 6.10
CA ILE A 65 4.20 -3.21 4.95
C ILE A 65 5.65 -3.12 4.48
N ALA A 66 6.16 -4.22 3.92
CA ALA A 66 7.51 -4.31 3.41
C ALA A 66 7.60 -3.71 2.00
N THR A 67 7.81 -2.40 1.93
CA THR A 67 7.99 -1.68 0.66
C THR A 67 9.47 -1.42 0.38
N PRO A 68 9.88 -1.27 -0.90
CA PRO A 68 11.28 -1.07 -1.27
C PRO A 68 11.94 0.14 -0.57
N ASP A 69 11.20 1.23 -0.45
CA ASP A 69 11.59 2.47 0.25
C ASP A 69 11.80 2.22 1.75
N ARG A 70 10.96 1.41 2.40
CA ARG A 70 11.12 1.06 3.81
C ARG A 70 12.26 0.07 4.05
N LEU A 71 12.51 -0.87 3.13
CA LEU A 71 13.69 -1.74 3.16
C LEU A 71 14.98 -0.95 2.97
N ALA A 72 14.97 0.06 2.11
CA ALA A 72 16.10 0.96 1.89
C ALA A 72 16.33 1.93 3.08
N ALA A 73 15.27 2.33 3.78
CA ALA A 73 15.33 3.23 4.93
C ALA A 73 15.62 2.52 6.27
N GLN A 74 15.53 1.18 6.33
CA GLN A 74 15.91 0.42 7.51
C GLN A 74 17.45 0.42 7.65
N PRO A 75 18.01 0.77 8.82
CA PRO A 75 19.43 0.66 9.04
C PRO A 75 19.86 -0.80 8.85
N ALA A 76 21.00 -1.01 8.20
CA ALA A 76 21.53 -2.31 7.71
C ALA A 76 21.67 -3.44 8.76
N GLY A 77 21.30 -3.21 10.02
CA GLY A 77 21.35 -4.18 11.11
C GLY A 77 20.00 -4.76 11.58
N ALA A 78 18.85 -4.28 11.08
CA ALA A 78 17.54 -4.69 11.62
C ALA A 78 17.08 -6.11 11.21
N LEU A 79 17.59 -6.65 10.09
CA LEU A 79 17.18 -7.96 9.56
C LEU A 79 17.94 -9.16 10.18
N ALA A 80 18.90 -8.93 11.07
CA ALA A 80 19.74 -10.00 11.64
C ALA A 80 19.15 -10.68 12.90
N SER A 81 17.98 -10.27 13.40
CA SER A 81 17.40 -10.79 14.66
C SER A 81 16.17 -11.69 14.51
N LEU A 82 15.83 -12.12 13.29
CA LEU A 82 14.73 -13.06 13.06
C LEU A 82 15.19 -14.41 12.45
N ALA A 83 16.31 -14.93 12.96
CA ALA A 83 16.69 -16.32 12.81
C ALA A 83 16.97 -16.91 14.20
N ILE A 84 15.90 -17.37 14.86
CA ILE A 84 15.96 -18.41 15.89
C ILE A 84 15.10 -19.56 15.37
#